data_AF-A0AAF0XT25-F1
#
_entry.id   AF-A0AAF0XT25-F1
#
_cell.length_a   1.000
_cell.length_b   1.000
_cell.length_c   1.000
_cell.angle_alpha   90.00
_cell.angle_beta   90.00
_cell.angle_gamma   90.00
#
_symmetry.space_group_name_H-M   'P 1'
#
loop_
_entity.id
_entity.type
_entity.pdbx_description
1 polymer ?
#
loop_
_entity_poly.entity_id
_entity_poly.type
_entity_poly.pdbx_seq_one_letter_code
_entity_poly.pdbx_strand_id
1 'polypeptide(L)'
;MIDDTDEFWDLIVCTTAAITEYYCTFIHKVPCMTSYQTGHKWMQEILSMNENRCKIMFRMEKETFFQLSHDLENIYELKPSRRMSVIEKVGIFVFILAQGASNRHAQERFQHSGETISRVFHEVLIKRIHPFGVVLKGHLEFGRKDGRF
;
A
#
# COMPACT_ATOMS: atom_id res chain seq x y z
N MET A 1 -32.84 54.22 -8.60
CA MET A 1 -31.84 53.98 -9.66
C MET A 1 -30.51 53.54 -9.05
N ILE A 2 -30.56 52.73 -7.99
CA ILE A 2 -29.46 52.01 -7.33
C ILE A 2 -30.18 50.75 -6.82
N ASP A 3 -30.19 49.67 -7.61
CA ASP A 3 -30.78 48.38 -7.22
C ASP A 3 -30.25 47.27 -8.15
N ASP A 4 -30.34 47.47 -9.47
CA ASP A 4 -29.96 46.44 -10.45
C ASP A 4 -28.45 46.12 -10.50
N THR A 5 -27.58 47.09 -10.19
CA THR A 5 -26.13 46.88 -10.20
C THR A 5 -25.67 46.09 -8.98
N ASP A 6 -26.33 46.28 -7.84
CA ASP A 6 -25.95 45.65 -6.57
C ASP A 6 -26.42 44.19 -6.57
N GLU A 7 -27.63 43.92 -7.09
CA GLU A 7 -28.11 42.55 -7.34
C GLU A 7 -27.20 41.76 -8.30
N PHE A 8 -26.69 42.43 -9.34
CA PHE A 8 -25.77 41.81 -10.30
C PHE A 8 -24.43 41.42 -9.64
N TRP A 9 -23.86 42.31 -8.83
CA TRP A 9 -22.63 42.02 -8.10
C TRP A 9 -22.84 40.94 -7.03
N ASP A 10 -23.98 40.96 -6.34
CA ASP A 10 -24.33 39.92 -5.35
C ASP A 10 -24.47 38.54 -6.00
N LEU A 11 -25.08 38.46 -7.19
CA LEU A 11 -25.16 37.23 -7.97
C LEU A 11 -23.78 36.69 -8.37
N ILE A 12 -22.87 37.56 -8.80
CA ILE A 12 -21.50 37.18 -9.14
C ILE A 12 -20.77 36.68 -7.89
N VAL A 13 -20.90 37.36 -6.76
CA VAL A 13 -20.26 36.94 -5.50
C VAL A 13 -20.80 35.59 -5.04
N CYS A 14 -22.12 35.37 -5.09
CA CYS A 14 -22.73 34.10 -4.69
C CYS A 14 -22.30 32.94 -5.61
N THR A 15 -22.31 33.14 -6.92
CA THR A 15 -21.92 32.10 -7.88
C THR A 15 -20.43 31.77 -7.79
N THR A 16 -19.56 32.77 -7.64
CA THR A 16 -18.12 32.55 -7.48
C THR A 16 -17.79 31.88 -6.14
N ALA A 17 -18.49 32.23 -5.06
CA ALA A 17 -18.36 31.54 -3.77
C ALA A 17 -18.77 30.06 -3.87
N ALA A 18 -19.91 29.77 -4.48
CA ALA A 18 -20.39 28.39 -4.67
C ALA A 18 -19.43 27.56 -5.56
N ILE A 19 -18.93 28.14 -6.65
CA ILE A 19 -17.92 27.49 -7.51
C ILE A 19 -16.63 27.23 -6.73
N THR A 20 -16.19 28.19 -5.94
CA THR A 20 -14.96 28.08 -5.14
C THR A 20 -15.12 27.02 -4.05
N GLU A 21 -16.26 26.99 -3.36
CA GLU A 21 -16.57 25.97 -2.34
C GLU A 21 -16.62 24.57 -2.96
N TYR A 22 -17.30 24.42 -4.11
CA TYR A 22 -17.33 23.17 -4.86
C TYR A 22 -15.93 22.72 -5.29
N TYR A 23 -15.13 23.65 -5.83
CA TYR A 23 -13.76 23.37 -6.25
C TYR A 23 -12.90 22.94 -5.07
N CYS A 24 -12.93 23.67 -3.96
CA CYS A 24 -12.14 23.37 -2.76
C CYS A 24 -12.54 22.04 -2.11
N THR A 25 -13.84 21.68 -2.16
CA THR A 25 -14.35 20.47 -1.50
C THR A 25 -14.13 19.20 -2.35
N PHE A 26 -14.32 19.28 -3.67
CA PHE A 26 -14.38 18.10 -4.52
C PHE A 26 -13.22 17.99 -5.52
N ILE A 27 -12.62 19.10 -5.94
CA ILE A 27 -11.60 19.11 -7.00
C ILE A 27 -10.20 19.35 -6.43
N HIS A 28 -10.06 20.27 -5.49
CA HIS A 28 -8.78 20.60 -4.87
C HIS A 28 -8.35 19.46 -3.94
N LYS A 29 -7.48 18.60 -4.45
CA LYS A 29 -6.90 17.51 -3.66
C LYS A 29 -5.83 18.08 -2.74
N VAL A 30 -6.19 18.30 -1.47
CA VAL A 30 -5.20 18.55 -0.42
C VAL A 30 -4.30 17.31 -0.31
N PRO A 31 -2.96 17.47 -0.34
CA PRO A 31 -2.06 16.35 -0.15
C PRO A 31 -2.36 15.64 1.19
N CYS A 32 -2.84 14.40 1.11
CA CYS A 32 -2.89 13.51 2.26
C CYS A 32 -1.59 12.69 2.33
N MET A 33 -1.27 12.15 3.51
CA MET A 33 -0.07 11.34 3.75
C MET A 33 1.26 12.11 3.66
N THR A 34 1.32 13.32 4.24
CA THR A 34 2.51 14.18 4.28
C THR A 34 3.34 14.01 5.56
N SER A 35 3.13 12.95 6.33
CA SER A 35 3.86 12.76 7.59
C SER A 35 5.35 12.59 7.34
N TYR A 36 6.16 13.19 8.22
CA TYR A 36 7.62 13.01 8.24
C TYR A 36 8.03 11.54 8.48
N GLN A 37 7.19 10.79 9.18
CA GLN A 37 7.36 9.37 9.46
C GLN A 37 6.71 8.54 8.34
N THR A 38 7.43 8.37 7.23
CA THR A 38 7.07 7.47 6.12
C THR A 38 6.99 6.01 6.59
N GLY A 39 6.25 5.15 5.88
CA GLY A 39 6.23 3.71 6.13
C GLY A 39 7.62 3.08 6.26
N HIS A 40 8.56 3.45 5.39
CA HIS A 40 9.95 2.97 5.47
C HIS A 40 10.65 3.31 6.81
N LYS A 41 10.62 4.58 7.23
CA LYS A 41 11.19 5.02 8.52
C LYS A 41 10.54 4.30 9.69
N TRP A 42 9.22 4.15 9.67
CA TRP A 42 8.49 3.44 10.70
C TRP A 42 8.91 1.97 10.78
N MET A 43 9.08 1.29 9.63
CA MET A 43 9.61 -0.09 9.59
C MET A 43 11.01 -0.17 10.19
N GLN A 44 11.89 0.77 9.88
CA GLN A 44 13.22 0.82 10.49
C GLN A 44 13.15 0.95 12.01
N GLU A 45 12.27 1.80 12.55
CA GLU A 45 12.08 1.96 14.00
C GLU A 45 11.59 0.67 14.68
N ILE A 46 10.58 0.00 14.10
CA ILE A 46 10.03 -1.24 14.66
C ILE A 46 11.06 -2.37 14.63
N LEU A 47 11.86 -2.45 13.55
CA LEU A 47 12.82 -3.52 13.35
C LEU A 47 14.18 -3.26 14.03
N SER A 48 14.52 -2.02 14.41
CA SER A 48 15.85 -1.69 14.98
C SER A 48 15.94 -1.77 16.49
N MET A 49 14.94 -1.28 17.24
CA MET A 49 15.16 -0.90 18.64
C MET A 49 14.51 -1.80 19.71
N ASN A 50 13.49 -2.59 19.39
CA ASN A 50 12.78 -3.35 20.44
C ASN A 50 12.02 -4.57 19.89
N GLU A 51 12.46 -5.78 20.24
CA GLU A 51 11.81 -7.04 19.84
C GLU A 51 10.34 -7.11 20.25
N ASN A 52 9.99 -6.52 21.41
CA ASN A 52 8.60 -6.49 21.87
C ASN A 52 7.73 -5.64 20.94
N ARG A 53 8.25 -4.56 20.34
CA ARG A 53 7.47 -3.76 19.38
C ARG A 53 7.15 -4.55 18.12
N CYS A 54 8.11 -5.34 17.62
CA CYS A 54 7.88 -6.26 16.50
C CYS A 54 6.79 -7.29 16.85
N LYS A 55 6.88 -7.92 18.03
CA LYS A 55 5.86 -8.88 18.51
C LYS A 55 4.48 -8.24 18.65
N ILE A 56 4.39 -7.02 19.18
CA ILE A 56 3.10 -6.33 19.37
C ILE A 56 2.50 -5.94 18.03
N MET A 57 3.29 -5.36 17.11
CA MET A 57 2.80 -4.83 15.83
C MET A 57 2.60 -5.90 14.75
N PHE A 58 3.43 -6.93 14.73
CA PHE A 58 3.43 -7.96 13.68
C PHE A 58 3.04 -9.36 14.17
N ARG A 59 2.84 -9.55 15.49
CA ARG A 59 2.52 -10.86 16.11
C ARG A 59 3.60 -11.92 15.83
N MET A 60 4.82 -11.50 15.52
CA MET A 60 5.96 -12.36 15.23
C MET A 60 7.26 -11.73 15.72
N GLU A 61 8.27 -12.57 15.91
CA GLU A 61 9.62 -12.11 16.27
C GLU A 61 10.29 -11.45 15.07
N LYS A 62 11.27 -10.59 15.35
CA LYS A 62 12.02 -9.85 14.32
C LYS A 62 12.69 -10.81 13.34
N GLU A 63 13.33 -11.86 13.84
CA GLU A 63 13.99 -12.86 13.00
C GLU A 63 12.99 -13.59 12.10
N THR A 64 11.84 -13.99 12.64
CA THR A 64 10.75 -14.61 11.85
C THR A 64 10.25 -13.68 10.75
N PHE A 65 10.13 -12.38 11.04
CA PHE A 65 9.74 -11.38 10.04
C PHE A 65 10.76 -11.26 8.91
N PHE A 66 12.07 -11.22 9.23
CA PHE A 66 13.11 -11.18 8.21
C PHE A 66 13.18 -12.46 7.40
N GLN A 67 13.02 -13.63 8.02
CA GLN A 67 12.96 -14.90 7.31
C GLN A 67 11.79 -14.93 6.33
N LEU A 68 10.59 -14.53 6.77
CA LEU A 68 9.43 -14.41 5.90
C LEU A 68 9.69 -13.47 4.72
N SER A 69 10.31 -12.32 4.98
CA SER A 69 10.62 -11.35 3.93
C SER A 69 11.63 -11.90 2.92
N HIS A 70 12.65 -12.61 3.41
CA HIS A 70 13.67 -13.26 2.59
C HIS A 70 13.07 -14.38 1.72
N ASP A 71 12.20 -15.21 2.29
CA ASP A 71 11.52 -16.28 1.57
C ASP A 71 10.59 -15.69 0.48
N LEU A 72 9.84 -14.64 0.80
CA LEU A 72 8.99 -13.91 -0.16
C LEU A 72 9.81 -13.30 -1.30
N GLU A 73 10.98 -12.75 -1.01
CA GLU A 73 11.87 -12.19 -2.04
C GLU A 73 12.49 -13.27 -2.92
N ASN A 74 13.07 -14.32 -2.32
CA ASN A 74 13.91 -15.28 -3.03
C ASN A 74 13.16 -16.48 -3.61
N ILE A 75 12.16 -17.00 -2.90
CA ILE A 75 11.40 -18.18 -3.34
C ILE A 75 10.21 -17.76 -4.19
N TYR A 76 9.51 -16.70 -3.78
CA TYR A 76 8.28 -16.24 -4.43
C TYR A 76 8.49 -15.06 -5.38
N GLU A 77 9.73 -14.59 -5.54
CA GLU A 77 10.13 -13.49 -6.41
C GLU A 77 9.30 -12.23 -6.16
N LEU A 78 9.05 -11.90 -4.90
CA LEU A 78 8.45 -10.61 -4.53
C LEU A 78 9.50 -9.53 -4.75
N LYS A 79 9.31 -8.70 -5.76
CA LYS A 79 10.30 -7.69 -6.15
C LYS A 79 10.08 -6.36 -5.42
N PRO A 80 11.15 -5.63 -5.07
CA PRO A 80 11.02 -4.25 -4.66
C PRO A 80 10.46 -3.41 -5.83
N SER A 81 9.85 -2.28 -5.51
CA SER A 81 9.43 -1.28 -6.48
C SER A 81 10.29 -0.03 -6.35
N ARG A 82 10.19 0.89 -7.33
CA ARG A 82 10.92 2.17 -7.32
C ARG A 82 10.75 2.97 -6.01
N ARG A 83 9.62 2.83 -5.31
CA ARG A 83 9.29 3.63 -4.12
C ARG A 83 9.04 2.81 -2.86
N MET A 84 9.18 1.49 -2.90
CA MET A 84 8.83 0.61 -1.77
C MET A 84 9.66 -0.66 -1.80
N SER A 85 10.33 -0.96 -0.68
CA SER A 85 11.14 -2.16 -0.50
C SER A 85 10.26 -3.41 -0.26
N VAL A 86 10.85 -4.60 -0.42
CA VAL A 86 10.17 -5.85 -0.08
C VAL A 86 9.79 -5.87 1.41
N ILE A 87 10.70 -5.44 2.28
CA ILE A 87 10.45 -5.30 3.72
C ILE A 87 9.20 -4.47 4.02
N GLU A 88 9.03 -3.33 3.34
CA GLU A 88 7.86 -2.48 3.55
C GLU A 88 6.58 -3.13 3.01
N LYS A 89 6.63 -3.81 1.85
CA LYS A 89 5.50 -4.57 1.31
C LYS A 89 5.04 -5.67 2.26
N VAL A 90 5.98 -6.46 2.77
CA VAL A 90 5.72 -7.53 3.74
C VAL A 90 5.24 -6.93 5.06
N GLY A 91 5.81 -5.81 5.48
CA GLY A 91 5.37 -5.04 6.65
C GLY A 91 3.91 -4.62 6.58
N ILE A 92 3.46 -4.08 5.44
CA ILE A 92 2.06 -3.71 5.21
C ILE A 92 1.15 -4.95 5.33
N PHE A 93 1.51 -6.03 4.64
CA PHE A 93 0.73 -7.26 4.62
C PHE A 93 0.59 -7.86 6.03
N VAL A 94 1.70 -8.02 6.74
CA VAL A 94 1.72 -8.58 8.09
C VAL A 94 0.99 -7.66 9.07
N PHE A 95 1.18 -6.35 9.00
CA PHE A 95 0.48 -5.39 9.86
C PHE A 95 -1.05 -5.52 9.74
N ILE A 96 -1.56 -5.61 8.51
CA ILE A 96 -2.99 -5.76 8.26
C ILE A 96 -3.53 -7.04 8.90
N LEU A 97 -2.84 -8.17 8.73
CA LEU A 97 -3.25 -9.45 9.31
C LEU A 97 -3.11 -9.49 10.83
N ALA A 98 -1.99 -9.00 11.35
CA ALA A 98 -1.63 -9.05 12.76
C ALA A 98 -2.52 -8.17 13.65
N GLN A 99 -2.96 -7.03 13.11
CA GLN A 99 -3.78 -6.05 13.83
C GLN A 99 -5.25 -6.07 13.40
N GLY A 100 -5.63 -6.86 12.38
CA GLY A 100 -6.94 -6.73 11.75
C GLY A 100 -7.17 -5.31 11.21
N ALA A 101 -6.12 -4.65 10.71
CA ALA A 101 -6.18 -3.24 10.34
C ALA A 101 -6.99 -3.05 9.05
N SER A 102 -7.85 -2.03 9.04
CA SER A 102 -8.53 -1.62 7.82
C SER A 102 -7.54 -1.00 6.82
N ASN A 103 -7.92 -0.96 5.54
CA ASN A 103 -7.13 -0.26 4.52
C ASN A 103 -6.86 1.20 4.95
N ARG A 104 -7.85 1.89 5.53
CA ARG A 104 -7.69 3.27 6.02
C ARG A 104 -6.64 3.39 7.13
N HIS A 105 -6.60 2.44 8.07
CA HIS A 105 -5.58 2.42 9.12
C HIS A 105 -4.18 2.16 8.56
N ALA A 106 -4.05 1.26 7.59
CA ALA A 106 -2.78 0.99 6.94
C ALA A 106 -2.29 2.18 6.09
N GLN A 107 -3.21 2.90 5.41
CA GLN A 107 -2.89 4.15 4.72
C GLN A 107 -2.26 5.16 5.68
N GLU A 108 -2.94 5.44 6.78
CA GLU A 108 -2.46 6.38 7.79
C GLU A 108 -1.14 5.94 8.42
N ARG A 109 -0.92 4.63 8.58
CA ARG A 109 0.31 4.13 9.20
C ARG A 109 1.52 4.19 8.28
N PHE A 110 1.36 3.73 7.04
CA PHE A 110 2.47 3.62 6.10
C PHE A 110 2.60 4.83 5.18
N GLN A 111 1.67 5.78 5.27
CA GLN A 111 1.64 7.02 4.49
C GLN A 111 1.59 6.73 2.97
N HIS A 112 0.77 5.76 2.59
CA HIS A 112 0.50 5.40 1.20
C HIS A 112 -0.99 5.53 0.88
N SER A 113 -1.30 5.73 -0.39
CA SER A 113 -2.70 5.76 -0.86
C SER A 113 -3.39 4.41 -0.63
N GLY A 114 -4.71 4.42 -0.49
CA GLY A 114 -5.49 3.17 -0.32
C GLY A 114 -5.39 2.21 -1.50
N GLU A 115 -5.18 2.75 -2.70
CA GLU A 115 -4.88 1.97 -3.90
C GLU A 115 -3.54 1.24 -3.74
N THR A 116 -2.50 1.94 -3.30
CA THR A 116 -1.17 1.36 -3.04
C THR A 116 -1.26 0.24 -1.99
N ILE A 117 -1.91 0.50 -0.85
CA ILE A 117 -2.09 -0.48 0.22
C ILE A 117 -2.79 -1.73 -0.31
N SER A 118 -3.91 -1.55 -1.02
CA SER A 118 -4.67 -2.67 -1.59
C SER A 118 -3.81 -3.48 -2.58
N ARG A 119 -3.11 -2.79 -3.49
CA ARG A 119 -2.26 -3.44 -4.49
C ARG A 119 -1.16 -4.28 -3.86
N VAL A 120 -0.46 -3.71 -2.87
CA VAL A 120 0.64 -4.39 -2.16
C VAL A 120 0.12 -5.61 -1.41
N PHE A 121 -1.02 -5.48 -0.72
CA PHE A 121 -1.62 -6.61 -0.01
C PHE A 121 -1.92 -7.79 -0.95
N HIS A 122 -2.53 -7.51 -2.11
CA HIS A 122 -2.83 -8.54 -3.11
C HIS A 122 -1.56 -9.10 -3.77
N GLU A 123 -0.55 -8.27 -4.02
CA GLU A 123 0.73 -8.71 -4.58
C GLU A 123 1.38 -9.76 -3.68
N VAL A 124 1.47 -9.50 -2.37
CA VAL A 124 2.04 -10.45 -1.40
C VAL A 124 1.17 -11.72 -1.29
N LEU A 125 -0.16 -11.56 -1.29
CA LEU A 125 -1.10 -12.69 -1.20
C LEU A 125 -0.99 -13.65 -2.40
N ILE A 126 -0.98 -13.11 -3.63
CA ILE A 126 -0.93 -13.91 -4.87
C ILE A 126 0.40 -14.66 -4.98
N LYS A 127 1.51 -14.03 -4.60
CA LYS A 127 2.83 -14.66 -4.61
C LYS A 127 2.90 -15.89 -3.70
N ARG A 128 2.18 -15.88 -2.58
CA ARG A 128 2.06 -17.03 -1.66
C ARG A 128 1.14 -18.16 -2.18
N ILE A 129 0.17 -17.86 -3.06
CA ILE A 129 -0.77 -18.87 -3.62
C ILE A 129 -0.19 -19.53 -4.89
N HIS A 130 0.66 -18.82 -5.64
CA HIS A 130 1.30 -19.34 -6.85
C HIS A 130 2.33 -20.51 -6.72
N PRO A 131 2.99 -20.83 -5.59
CA PRO A 131 3.87 -22.02 -5.52
C PRO A 131 3.17 -23.35 -5.86
N PHE A 132 1.85 -23.47 -5.68
CA PHE A 132 1.12 -24.66 -6.14
C PHE A 132 1.06 -24.78 -7.67
N GLY A 133 1.22 -23.68 -8.43
CA GLY A 133 1.22 -23.67 -9.89
C GLY A 133 2.58 -23.96 -10.53
N VAL A 134 3.68 -23.71 -9.83
CA VAL A 134 5.05 -23.95 -10.35
C VAL A 134 5.37 -25.45 -10.42
N VAL A 135 4.80 -26.25 -9.50
CA VAL A 135 4.91 -27.72 -9.52
C VAL A 135 4.33 -28.31 -10.82
N LEU A 136 3.29 -27.69 -11.40
CA LEU A 136 2.70 -28.14 -12.66
C LEU A 136 3.46 -27.65 -13.91
N LYS A 137 4.16 -26.51 -13.84
CA LYS A 137 4.98 -26.03 -14.96
C LYS A 137 6.21 -26.91 -15.22
N GLY A 138 6.80 -27.49 -14.18
CA GLY A 138 7.93 -28.43 -14.33
C GLY A 138 7.53 -29.77 -14.97
N HIS A 139 6.27 -30.19 -14.86
CA HIS A 139 5.81 -31.48 -15.39
C HIS A 139 5.35 -31.41 -16.86
N LEU A 140 4.96 -30.23 -17.36
CA LEU A 140 4.53 -30.04 -18.76
C LEU A 140 5.68 -29.81 -19.74
N GLU A 141 6.85 -29.33 -19.29
CA GLU A 141 8.02 -29.15 -20.18
C GLU A 141 8.95 -30.36 -20.24
N PHE A 142 8.84 -31.30 -19.29
CA PHE A 142 9.62 -32.55 -19.29
C PHE A 142 9.08 -33.58 -20.30
N GLY A 143 7.82 -33.45 -20.76
CA GLY A 143 7.17 -34.40 -21.66
C GLY A 143 7.34 -34.17 -23.17
N ARG A 144 8.16 -33.19 -23.62
CA ARG A 144 8.21 -32.81 -25.06
C ARG A 144 9.56 -32.98 -25.75
N LYS A 145 10.56 -33.62 -25.12
CA LYS A 145 11.91 -33.76 -25.71
C LYS A 145 12.43 -35.17 -25.95
N ASP A 146 11.60 -36.20 -25.81
CA ASP A 146 11.95 -37.55 -26.27
C ASP A 146 10.91 -38.07 -27.26
N GLY A 147 11.18 -37.82 -28.54
CA GLY A 147 10.37 -38.28 -29.66
C GLY A 147 11.19 -38.30 -30.93
N ARG A 148 12.18 -39.20 -30.97
CA ARG A 148 12.79 -39.68 -32.21
C ARG A 148 11.69 -40.28 -33.08
N PHE A 149 11.49 -39.73 -34.27
CA PHE A 149 11.33 -40.33 -35.60
C PHE A 149 10.75 -39.27 -36.55
#